data_AF-A0A9D1FVY7-F1
#
_entry.id   AF-A0A9D1FVY7-F1
#
_cell.length_a   1.000
_cell.length_b   1.000
_cell.length_c   1.000
_cell.angle_alpha   90.00
_cell.angle_beta   90.00
_cell.angle_gamma   90.00
#
_symmetry.space_group_name_H-M   'P 1'
#
loop_
_entity.id
_entity.type
_entity.pdbx_description
1 polymer ?
#
loop_
_entity_poly.entity_id
_entity_poly.type
_entity_poly.pdbx_seq_one_letter_code
_entity_poly.pdbx_strand_id
1 'polypeptide(L)'
;MIKKIAILSTVLLSLNSAVFAADWIRLNITNSTKYIYLDHDSISKDDNNLFYVIRYKNDRGIEKVAYIKYSLADEKIGIVKLKDYNSEKYKSDNDWKNSFAFMKELGEDSFFNNINNFVQDDKMVQKLNAERELRQQTTISSNKELIKKYSEKYPGMGEYIVTIEGKIRKNWKLPVTNSGGVAKVQFKINREGKLTLCEIKQSSGNKENDNSAREAVKNTEPFEHFPDTAAKDLKEINILMTFDYYVLDVNKK
;
A
#
# COMPACT_ATOMS: atom_id res chain seq x y z
N MET A 1 11.18 20.72 -46.64
CA MET A 1 9.78 20.26 -46.64
C MET A 1 9.65 19.07 -45.70
N ILE A 2 8.85 19.27 -44.64
CA ILE A 2 8.18 18.29 -43.76
C ILE A 2 9.07 17.25 -43.06
N LYS A 3 9.42 17.60 -41.81
CA LYS A 3 9.77 16.66 -40.72
C LYS A 3 8.66 15.62 -40.60
N LYS A 4 8.96 14.34 -40.80
CA LYS A 4 8.09 13.25 -40.34
C LYS A 4 8.18 13.17 -38.82
N ILE A 5 7.35 13.98 -38.17
CA ILE A 5 6.99 13.80 -36.76
C ILE A 5 6.17 12.51 -36.74
N ALA A 6 6.83 11.39 -36.43
CA ALA A 6 6.12 10.20 -35.99
C ALA A 6 5.49 10.56 -34.65
N ILE A 7 4.20 10.90 -34.71
CA ILE A 7 3.30 10.97 -33.56
C ILE A 7 3.30 9.56 -32.99
N LEU A 8 4.21 9.29 -32.05
CA LEU A 8 4.16 8.10 -31.23
C LEU A 8 2.95 8.32 -30.33
N SER A 9 1.81 7.84 -30.82
CA SER A 9 0.54 7.69 -30.15
C SER A 9 0.79 7.43 -28.68
N THR A 10 0.53 8.47 -27.88
CA THR A 10 0.28 8.43 -26.45
C THR A 10 -0.85 7.43 -26.22
N VAL A 11 -0.47 6.15 -26.14
CA VAL A 11 -1.11 5.26 -25.19
C VAL A 11 -0.65 5.78 -23.83
N LEU A 12 -1.28 6.89 -23.39
CA LEU A 12 -1.63 7.06 -21.99
C LEU A 12 -2.41 5.79 -21.66
N LEU A 13 -1.69 4.75 -21.26
CA LEU A 13 -2.23 3.83 -20.29
C LEU A 13 -2.55 4.74 -19.11
N SER A 14 -3.81 5.18 -19.08
CA SER A 14 -4.57 5.35 -17.86
C SER A 14 -4.49 4.03 -17.10
N LEU A 15 -3.31 3.76 -16.53
CA LEU A 15 -3.26 3.32 -15.16
C LEU A 15 -3.91 4.48 -14.41
N ASN A 16 -5.24 4.46 -14.37
CA ASN A 16 -5.99 5.15 -13.36
C ASN A 16 -5.17 4.96 -12.11
N SER A 17 -4.60 6.05 -11.61
CA SER A 17 -4.21 6.18 -10.21
C SER A 17 -5.30 5.44 -9.47
N ALA A 18 -4.94 4.28 -8.91
CA ALA A 18 -5.90 3.39 -8.30
C ALA A 18 -6.79 4.26 -7.41
N VAL A 19 -8.05 4.38 -7.80
CA VAL A 19 -9.12 5.12 -7.12
C VAL A 19 -8.87 4.97 -5.62
N PHE A 20 -8.43 6.05 -4.95
CA PHE A 20 -8.01 6.13 -3.54
C PHE A 20 -8.07 4.78 -2.80
N ALA A 21 -7.13 3.89 -3.12
CA ALA A 21 -6.98 2.65 -2.40
C ALA A 21 -6.39 3.03 -1.04
N ALA A 22 -7.02 2.57 0.04
CA ALA A 22 -6.59 2.84 1.41
C ALA A 22 -5.07 2.74 1.57
N ASP A 23 -4.42 3.79 2.04
CA ASP A 23 -2.98 3.86 2.23
C ASP A 23 -2.65 3.57 3.71
N TRP A 24 -3.02 2.35 4.13
CA TRP A 24 -2.86 1.91 5.51
C TRP A 24 -1.39 1.75 5.88
N ILE A 25 -0.89 2.66 6.70
CA ILE A 25 0.42 2.58 7.33
C ILE A 25 0.26 2.00 8.72
N ARG A 26 1.03 0.96 9.05
CA ARG A 26 1.04 0.46 10.43
C ARG A 26 1.73 1.46 11.34
N LEU A 27 1.13 1.67 12.50
CA LEU A 27 1.74 2.44 13.59
C LEU A 27 2.55 1.51 14.51
N ASN A 28 3.78 1.91 14.80
CA ASN A 28 4.51 1.41 15.95
C ASN A 28 4.16 2.30 17.15
N ILE A 29 3.48 1.75 18.14
CA ILE A 29 3.03 2.45 19.36
C ILE A 29 3.67 1.76 20.56
N THR A 30 4.42 2.50 21.36
CA THR A 30 5.08 2.01 22.57
C THR A 30 4.07 1.34 23.49
N ASN A 31 4.42 0.18 24.04
CA ASN A 31 3.59 -0.60 24.98
C ASN A 31 2.24 -1.08 24.44
N SER A 32 1.99 -1.00 23.12
CA SER A 32 0.79 -1.58 22.50
C SER A 32 1.12 -2.85 21.75
N THR A 33 0.42 -3.93 22.08
CA THR A 33 0.38 -5.16 21.27
C THR A 33 -0.69 -5.11 20.18
N LYS A 34 -1.55 -4.08 20.18
CA LYS A 34 -2.63 -3.92 19.20
C LYS A 34 -2.07 -3.32 17.91
N TYR A 35 -2.37 -3.95 16.78
CA TYR A 35 -2.07 -3.40 15.46
C TYR A 35 -3.08 -2.34 15.09
N ILE A 36 -2.59 -1.12 14.98
CA ILE A 36 -3.33 0.06 14.54
C ILE A 36 -2.67 0.54 13.26
N TYR A 37 -3.52 0.89 12.29
CA TYR A 37 -3.10 1.43 11.01
C TYR A 37 -3.68 2.84 10.88
N LEU A 38 -2.90 3.75 10.33
CA LEU A 38 -3.29 5.10 9.95
C LEU A 38 -3.47 5.14 8.44
N ASP A 39 -4.61 5.64 7.98
CA ASP A 39 -4.81 5.90 6.55
C ASP A 39 -4.08 7.20 6.19
N HIS A 40 -2.96 7.08 5.49
CA HIS A 40 -2.04 8.18 5.30
C HIS A 40 -2.63 9.33 4.49
N ASP A 41 -3.40 9.01 3.44
CA ASP A 41 -4.06 10.01 2.59
C ASP A 41 -5.31 10.64 3.25
N SER A 42 -5.72 10.15 4.42
CA SER A 42 -6.80 10.74 5.22
C SER A 42 -6.35 11.88 6.12
N ILE A 43 -5.03 11.99 6.36
CA ILE A 43 -4.44 12.98 7.26
C ILE A 43 -4.71 14.37 6.72
N SER A 44 -5.33 15.21 7.54
CA SER A 44 -5.54 16.62 7.22
C SER A 44 -5.75 17.43 8.50
N LYS A 45 -5.63 18.75 8.38
CA LYS A 45 -5.85 19.68 9.47
C LYS A 45 -6.54 20.94 8.98
N ASP A 46 -7.32 21.55 9.86
CA ASP A 46 -7.76 22.94 9.75
C ASP A 46 -7.19 23.75 10.93
N ASP A 47 -7.58 25.01 11.07
CA ASP A 47 -7.07 25.91 12.12
C ASP A 47 -7.37 25.40 13.55
N ASN A 48 -8.39 24.56 13.70
CA ASN A 48 -8.91 24.14 14.99
C ASN A 48 -8.79 22.63 15.23
N ASN A 49 -8.62 21.82 14.18
CA ASN A 49 -8.78 20.38 14.27
C ASN A 49 -7.76 19.61 13.44
N LEU A 50 -7.42 18.42 13.94
CA LEU A 50 -6.76 17.37 13.17
C LEU A 50 -7.80 16.31 12.76
N PHE A 51 -7.64 15.78 11.56
CA PHE A 51 -8.49 14.73 11.01
C PHE A 51 -7.64 13.61 10.46
N TYR A 52 -7.99 12.38 10.84
CA TYR A 52 -7.35 11.19 10.32
C TYR A 52 -8.23 9.97 10.53
N VAL A 53 -7.96 8.90 9.80
CA VAL A 53 -8.70 7.65 9.88
C VAL A 53 -7.77 6.56 10.39
N ILE A 54 -8.22 5.80 11.37
CA ILE A 54 -7.51 4.62 11.87
C ILE A 54 -8.26 3.33 11.56
N ARG A 55 -7.52 2.24 11.31
CA ARG A 55 -8.03 0.87 11.28
C ARG A 55 -7.43 0.09 12.43
N TYR A 56 -8.26 -0.67 13.15
CA TYR A 56 -7.82 -1.48 14.28
C TYR A 56 -8.68 -2.73 14.42
N LYS A 57 -8.20 -3.73 15.16
CA LYS A 57 -8.97 -4.94 15.50
C LYS A 57 -9.58 -4.77 16.89
N ASN A 58 -10.89 -4.96 17.02
CA ASN A 58 -11.56 -4.91 18.32
C ASN A 58 -11.34 -6.22 19.11
N ASP A 59 -11.84 -6.29 20.35
CA ASP A 59 -11.61 -7.44 21.23
C ASP A 59 -12.31 -8.73 20.74
N ARG A 60 -13.27 -8.62 19.82
CA ARG A 60 -13.90 -9.77 19.13
C ARG A 60 -13.14 -10.21 17.89
N GLY A 61 -12.02 -9.56 17.59
CA GLY A 61 -11.24 -9.85 16.40
C GLY A 61 -11.80 -9.26 15.11
N ILE A 62 -12.78 -8.35 15.18
CA ILE A 62 -13.36 -7.70 14.00
C ILE A 62 -12.55 -6.45 13.68
N GLU A 63 -12.11 -6.31 12.43
CA GLU A 63 -11.46 -5.07 11.97
C GLU A 63 -12.48 -3.94 11.84
N LYS A 64 -12.14 -2.80 12.43
CA LYS A 64 -12.95 -1.58 12.46
C LYS A 64 -12.16 -0.44 11.84
N VAL A 65 -12.89 0.52 11.31
CA VAL A 65 -12.37 1.82 10.89
C VAL A 65 -13.03 2.92 11.68
N ALA A 66 -12.23 3.77 12.34
CA ALA A 66 -12.68 4.94 13.07
C ALA A 66 -12.17 6.22 12.39
N TYR A 67 -13.09 7.14 12.13
CA TYR A 67 -12.82 8.47 11.60
C TYR A 67 -12.66 9.42 12.79
N ILE A 68 -11.47 9.95 12.97
CA ILE A 68 -11.05 10.68 14.15
C ILE A 68 -11.03 12.17 13.87
N LYS A 69 -11.58 12.93 14.80
CA LYS A 69 -11.46 14.39 14.88
C LYS A 69 -10.80 14.72 16.21
N TYR A 70 -9.76 15.53 16.20
CA TYR A 70 -9.09 16.01 17.40
C TYR A 70 -9.13 17.54 17.45
N SER A 71 -9.70 18.11 18.51
CA SER A 71 -9.74 19.56 18.74
C SER A 71 -8.39 20.01 19.31
N LEU A 72 -7.73 20.94 18.62
CA LEU A 72 -6.48 21.55 19.07
C LEU A 72 -6.70 22.50 20.26
N ALA A 73 -7.84 23.19 20.29
CA ALA A 73 -8.16 24.17 21.33
C ALA A 73 -8.53 23.51 22.66
N ASP A 74 -9.29 22.42 22.60
CA ASP A 74 -9.78 21.74 23.80
C ASP A 74 -8.93 20.53 24.19
N GLU A 75 -7.99 20.11 23.33
CA GLU A 75 -7.22 18.86 23.45
C GLU A 75 -8.12 17.62 23.61
N LYS A 76 -9.27 17.63 22.93
CA LYS A 76 -10.28 16.57 23.00
C LYS A 76 -10.38 15.78 21.71
N ILE A 77 -10.64 14.48 21.85
CA ILE A 77 -10.80 13.56 20.74
C ILE A 77 -12.26 13.14 20.56
N GLY A 78 -12.68 12.99 19.32
CA GLY A 78 -14.00 12.50 18.95
C GLY A 78 -13.93 11.47 17.83
N ILE A 79 -14.83 10.49 17.87
CA ILE A 79 -15.07 9.58 16.76
C ILE A 79 -16.27 10.13 15.98
N VAL A 80 -16.02 10.53 14.74
CA VAL A 80 -17.06 11.02 13.82
C VAL A 80 -17.88 9.86 13.27
N LYS A 81 -17.20 8.78 12.88
CA LYS A 81 -17.79 7.62 12.23
C LYS A 81 -17.03 6.35 12.60
N LEU A 82 -17.77 5.26 12.83
CA LEU A 82 -17.21 3.93 13.10
C LEU A 82 -17.89 2.92 12.18
N LYS A 83 -17.10 2.11 11.47
CA LYS A 83 -17.62 1.06 10.57
C LYS A 83 -16.76 -0.20 10.62
N ASP A 84 -17.31 -1.31 10.13
CA ASP A 84 -16.53 -2.53 9.89
C ASP A 84 -15.58 -2.27 8.71
N TYR A 85 -14.34 -2.75 8.82
CA TYR A 85 -13.41 -2.69 7.71
C TYR A 85 -13.76 -3.77 6.68
N ASN A 86 -13.89 -3.33 5.44
CA ASN A 86 -13.98 -4.20 4.28
C ASN A 86 -13.09 -3.59 3.20
N SER A 87 -12.06 -4.32 2.77
CA SER A 87 -11.04 -3.84 1.83
C SER A 87 -11.60 -3.46 0.46
N GLU A 88 -12.70 -4.08 0.02
CA GLU A 88 -13.34 -3.81 -1.26
C GLU A 88 -14.28 -2.59 -1.22
N LYS A 89 -14.83 -2.29 -0.04
CA LYS A 89 -15.80 -1.20 0.16
C LYS A 89 -15.19 0.06 0.76
N TYR A 90 -14.01 -0.04 1.36
CA TYR A 90 -13.37 1.10 1.99
C TYR A 90 -12.92 2.11 0.94
N LYS A 91 -13.33 3.37 1.13
CA LYS A 91 -12.81 4.55 0.44
C LYS A 91 -12.55 5.63 1.50
N SER A 92 -11.43 6.33 1.36
CA SER A 92 -11.22 7.59 2.07
C SER A 92 -12.18 8.60 1.42
N ASP A 93 -13.19 8.99 2.17
CA ASP A 93 -14.12 10.07 1.82
C ASP A 93 -13.70 11.29 2.65
N ASN A 94 -13.92 12.51 2.17
CA ASN A 94 -13.61 13.74 2.89
C ASN A 94 -14.85 14.41 3.50
N ASP A 95 -16.06 13.98 3.12
CA ASP A 95 -17.32 14.65 3.51
C ASP A 95 -17.60 14.58 5.02
N TRP A 96 -16.95 13.67 5.74
CA TRP A 96 -17.11 13.48 7.18
C TRP A 96 -16.45 14.56 8.03
N LYS A 97 -15.52 15.37 7.50
CA LYS A 97 -14.72 16.32 8.30
C LYS A 97 -15.56 17.43 8.94
N ASN A 98 -16.67 17.80 8.29
CA ASN A 98 -17.63 18.78 8.79
C ASN A 98 -18.64 18.20 9.78
N SER A 99 -18.60 16.89 10.04
CA SER A 99 -19.56 16.23 10.92
C SER A 99 -19.26 16.50 12.39
N PHE A 100 -20.33 16.54 13.19
CA PHE A 100 -20.22 16.64 14.64
C PHE A 100 -19.63 15.35 15.23
N ALA A 101 -18.81 15.50 16.28
CA ALA A 101 -18.33 14.38 17.08
C ALA A 101 -18.51 14.70 18.56
N PHE A 102 -18.94 13.71 19.34
CA PHE A 102 -18.90 13.83 20.79
C PHE A 102 -17.45 13.75 21.25
N MET A 103 -16.96 14.86 21.81
CA MET A 103 -15.57 15.04 22.20
C MET A 103 -15.33 14.56 23.63
N LYS A 104 -14.22 13.84 23.85
CA LYS A 104 -13.79 13.35 25.15
C LYS A 104 -12.37 13.81 25.46
N GLU A 105 -12.11 14.04 26.74
CA GLU A 105 -10.76 14.28 27.24
C GLU A 105 -9.86 13.09 26.90
N LEU A 106 -8.62 13.41 26.56
CA LEU A 106 -7.61 12.44 26.20
C LEU A 106 -6.69 12.23 27.40
N GLY A 107 -6.67 11.01 27.94
CA GLY A 107 -5.73 10.67 29.00
C GLY A 107 -4.29 10.80 28.52
N GLU A 108 -3.37 11.18 29.42
CA GLU A 108 -1.95 11.40 29.11
C GLU A 108 -1.27 10.16 28.49
N ASP A 109 -1.65 8.97 28.94
CA ASP A 109 -1.12 7.68 28.46
C ASP A 109 -1.80 7.17 27.18
N SER A 110 -2.71 7.95 26.59
CA SER A 110 -3.41 7.53 25.38
C SER A 110 -2.48 7.50 24.17
N PHE A 111 -2.48 6.39 23.42
CA PHE A 111 -1.70 6.29 22.18
C PHE A 111 -2.09 7.33 21.12
N PHE A 112 -3.30 7.90 21.21
CA PHE A 112 -3.72 8.96 20.32
C PHE A 112 -2.87 10.22 20.47
N ASN A 113 -2.24 10.45 21.64
CA ASN A 113 -1.28 11.55 21.81
C ASN A 113 -0.12 11.44 20.81
N ASN A 114 0.40 10.23 20.61
CA ASN A 114 1.49 9.96 19.66
C ASN A 114 1.05 10.25 18.22
N ILE A 115 -0.18 9.86 17.86
CA ILE A 115 -0.73 10.11 16.53
C ILE A 115 -0.97 11.62 16.32
N ASN A 116 -1.56 12.30 17.31
CA ASN A 116 -1.84 13.73 17.24
C ASN A 116 -0.54 14.55 17.08
N ASN A 117 0.48 14.25 17.88
CA ASN A 117 1.80 14.89 17.77
C ASN A 117 2.40 14.70 16.37
N PHE A 118 2.34 13.47 15.85
CA PHE A 118 2.82 13.19 14.49
C PHE A 118 2.03 13.97 13.43
N VAL A 119 0.71 13.96 13.49
CA VAL A 119 -0.17 14.64 12.52
C VAL A 119 -0.01 16.16 12.58
N GLN A 120 0.29 16.72 13.75
CA GLN A 120 0.51 18.15 13.96
C GLN A 120 1.86 18.63 13.40
N ASP A 121 2.89 17.77 13.37
CA ASP A 121 4.21 18.12 12.84
C ASP A 121 4.23 18.07 11.29
N ASP A 122 4.10 19.25 10.69
CA ASP A 122 4.13 19.40 9.24
C ASP A 122 5.40 18.86 8.59
N LYS A 123 6.56 18.96 9.25
CA LYS A 123 7.81 18.46 8.68
C LYS A 123 7.80 16.94 8.64
N MET A 124 7.31 16.30 9.70
CA MET A 124 7.13 14.84 9.75
C MET A 124 6.16 14.36 8.68
N VAL A 125 4.99 15.01 8.54
CA VAL A 125 3.98 14.65 7.54
C VAL A 125 4.49 14.86 6.11
N GLN A 126 5.17 15.99 5.83
CA GLN A 126 5.76 16.25 4.51
C GLN A 126 6.86 15.24 4.17
N LYS A 127 7.70 14.90 5.14
CA LYS A 127 8.73 13.86 4.96
C LYS A 127 8.10 12.51 4.63
N LEU A 128 7.04 12.11 5.34
CA LEU A 128 6.33 10.86 5.08
C LEU A 128 5.72 10.84 3.67
N ASN A 129 5.12 11.95 3.24
CA ASN A 129 4.60 12.12 1.88
C ASN A 129 5.69 11.96 0.82
N ALA A 130 6.84 12.62 0.99
CA ALA A 130 7.96 12.53 0.06
C ALA A 130 8.54 11.10 -0.02
N GLU A 131 8.69 10.42 1.11
CA GLU A 131 9.14 9.02 1.16
C GLU A 131 8.16 8.09 0.44
N ARG A 132 6.86 8.32 0.58
CA ARG A 132 5.82 7.56 -0.14
C ARG A 132 5.92 7.78 -1.66
N GLU A 133 6.01 9.03 -2.10
CA GLU A 133 6.09 9.35 -3.53
C GLU A 133 7.31 8.72 -4.19
N LEU A 134 8.48 8.80 -3.54
CA LEU A 134 9.71 8.18 -4.02
C LEU A 134 9.57 6.65 -4.20
N ARG A 135 8.95 5.98 -3.22
CA ARG A 135 8.70 4.53 -3.28
C ARG A 135 7.74 4.13 -4.39
N GLN A 136 6.67 4.90 -4.57
CA GLN A 136 5.72 4.69 -5.66
C GLN A 136 6.38 4.89 -7.02
N GLN A 137 7.15 5.96 -7.20
CA GLN A 137 7.89 6.24 -8.45
C GLN A 137 8.88 5.11 -8.79
N THR A 138 9.63 4.62 -7.80
CA THR A 138 10.59 3.53 -7.98
C THR A 138 9.89 2.23 -8.40
N THR A 139 8.76 1.91 -7.76
CA THR A 139 7.95 0.73 -8.10
C THR A 139 7.35 0.85 -9.51
N ILE A 140 6.80 2.01 -9.86
CA ILE A 140 6.22 2.27 -11.19
C ILE A 140 7.29 2.16 -12.28
N SER A 141 8.48 2.72 -12.05
CA SER A 141 9.58 2.66 -13.03
C SER A 141 10.02 1.22 -13.30
N SER A 142 10.26 0.44 -12.24
CA SER A 142 10.67 -0.96 -12.37
C SER A 142 9.61 -1.84 -13.05
N ASN A 143 8.33 -1.66 -12.69
CA ASN A 143 7.22 -2.34 -13.36
C ASN A 143 7.12 -1.97 -14.85
N LYS A 144 7.31 -0.69 -15.19
CA LYS A 144 7.27 -0.22 -16.58
C LYS A 144 8.39 -0.85 -17.42
N GLU A 145 9.61 -0.95 -16.88
CA GLU A 145 10.74 -1.62 -17.54
C GLU A 145 10.48 -3.11 -17.77
N LEU A 146 9.93 -3.81 -16.77
CA LEU A 146 9.55 -5.22 -16.87
C LEU A 146 8.50 -5.45 -17.95
N ILE A 147 7.42 -4.67 -17.93
CA ILE A 147 6.33 -4.77 -18.91
C ILE A 147 6.89 -4.52 -20.31
N LYS A 148 7.65 -3.43 -20.49
CA LYS A 148 8.28 -3.07 -21.77
C LYS A 148 9.13 -4.23 -22.30
N LYS A 149 10.01 -4.80 -21.46
CA LYS A 149 10.89 -5.92 -21.82
C LYS A 149 10.15 -7.09 -22.47
N TYR A 150 8.98 -7.47 -21.96
CA TYR A 150 8.23 -8.60 -22.51
C TYR A 150 7.24 -8.17 -23.59
N SER A 151 6.57 -7.03 -23.46
CA SER A 151 5.56 -6.59 -24.43
C SER A 151 6.15 -6.18 -25.77
N GLU A 152 7.39 -5.69 -25.82
CA GLU A 152 8.06 -5.31 -27.07
C GLU A 152 8.30 -6.51 -28.00
N LYS A 153 8.58 -7.69 -27.42
CA LYS A 153 8.88 -8.90 -28.18
C LYS A 153 7.68 -9.86 -28.27
N TYR A 154 6.79 -9.85 -27.27
CA TYR A 154 5.73 -10.83 -27.12
C TYR A 154 4.37 -10.14 -26.89
N PRO A 155 3.51 -10.08 -27.92
CA PRO A 155 2.17 -9.52 -27.80
C PRO A 155 1.38 -10.17 -26.65
N GLY A 156 0.57 -9.37 -25.95
CA GLY A 156 -0.26 -9.82 -24.81
C GLY A 156 0.48 -9.97 -23.48
N MET A 157 1.82 -10.10 -23.47
CA MET A 157 2.55 -10.34 -22.21
C MET A 157 2.52 -9.17 -21.23
N GLY A 158 2.34 -7.94 -21.71
CA GLY A 158 2.21 -6.77 -20.82
C GLY A 158 0.97 -6.87 -19.93
N GLU A 159 -0.19 -7.17 -20.52
CA GLU A 159 -1.46 -7.36 -19.80
C GLU A 159 -1.40 -8.57 -18.86
N TYR A 160 -0.75 -9.64 -19.31
CA TYR A 160 -0.50 -10.82 -18.49
C TYR A 160 0.28 -10.47 -17.21
N ILE A 161 1.40 -9.73 -17.33
CA ILE A 161 2.23 -9.32 -16.19
C ILE A 161 1.44 -8.45 -15.20
N VAL A 162 0.67 -7.48 -15.70
CA VAL A 162 -0.19 -6.63 -14.86
C VAL A 162 -1.21 -7.46 -14.08
N THR A 163 -1.81 -8.47 -14.74
CA THR A 163 -2.82 -9.34 -14.14
C THR A 163 -2.23 -10.18 -13.00
N ILE A 164 -1.09 -10.84 -13.24
CA ILE A 164 -0.46 -11.69 -12.21
C ILE A 164 0.04 -10.85 -11.02
N GLU A 165 0.62 -9.67 -11.26
CA GLU A 165 1.05 -8.78 -10.16
C GLU A 165 -0.15 -8.33 -9.34
N GLY A 166 -1.27 -7.99 -9.98
CA GLY A 166 -2.52 -7.65 -9.31
C GLY A 166 -3.02 -8.77 -8.40
N LYS A 167 -2.96 -10.04 -8.85
CA LYS A 167 -3.33 -11.20 -8.04
C LYS A 167 -2.39 -11.41 -6.86
N ILE A 168 -1.08 -11.33 -7.09
CA ILE A 168 -0.09 -11.47 -6.02
C ILE A 168 -0.30 -10.39 -4.95
N ARG A 169 -0.55 -9.12 -5.35
CA ARG A 169 -0.85 -8.04 -4.41
C ARG A 169 -2.10 -8.31 -3.57
N LYS A 170 -3.16 -8.90 -4.17
CA LYS A 170 -4.37 -9.30 -3.43
C LYS A 170 -4.12 -10.43 -2.44
N ASN A 171 -3.20 -11.35 -2.76
CA ASN A 171 -2.83 -12.46 -1.89
C ASN A 171 -1.79 -12.08 -0.82
N TRP A 172 -1.21 -10.89 -0.89
CA TRP A 172 -0.22 -10.43 0.07
C TRP A 172 -0.88 -10.08 1.40
N LYS A 173 -0.63 -10.90 2.42
CA LYS A 173 -1.05 -10.65 3.79
C LYS A 173 0.02 -9.83 4.51
N LEU A 174 -0.31 -8.61 4.92
CA LEU A 174 0.65 -7.74 5.62
C LEU A 174 1.29 -8.46 6.81
N PRO A 175 2.62 -8.38 6.97
CA PRO A 175 3.32 -9.09 8.03
C PRO A 175 2.99 -8.52 9.40
N VAL A 176 3.03 -9.40 10.40
CA VAL A 176 2.69 -9.06 11.77
C VAL A 176 3.96 -8.66 12.55
N THR A 177 4.61 -7.57 12.11
CA THR A 177 5.87 -7.07 12.69
C THR A 177 5.91 -5.57 12.95
N ASN A 178 6.56 -5.14 14.03
CA ASN A 178 6.77 -3.72 14.38
C ASN A 178 7.91 -3.07 13.58
N SER A 179 8.60 -3.82 12.71
CA SER A 179 9.61 -3.28 11.82
C SER A 179 9.19 -3.40 10.36
N GLY A 180 9.26 -2.28 9.64
CA GLY A 180 9.10 -2.24 8.20
C GLY A 180 10.32 -2.81 7.46
N GLY A 181 10.25 -2.79 6.13
CA GLY A 181 11.35 -3.13 5.24
C GLY A 181 10.86 -3.42 3.82
N VAL A 182 11.81 -3.41 2.90
CA VAL A 182 11.56 -3.70 1.49
C VAL A 182 12.12 -5.08 1.14
N ALA A 183 11.23 -6.04 0.88
CA ALA A 183 11.61 -7.34 0.31
C ALA A 183 11.49 -7.28 -1.22
N LYS A 184 12.42 -7.91 -1.94
CA LYS A 184 12.26 -8.17 -3.37
C LYS A 184 12.23 -9.67 -3.61
N VAL A 185 11.13 -10.14 -4.17
CA VAL A 185 10.93 -11.56 -4.49
C VAL A 185 11.18 -11.75 -5.97
N GLN A 186 12.14 -12.61 -6.29
CA GLN A 186 12.35 -13.07 -7.65
C GLN A 186 11.56 -14.36 -7.87
N PHE A 187 10.79 -14.40 -8.94
CA PHE A 187 10.07 -15.61 -9.31
C PHE A 187 9.99 -15.80 -10.81
N LYS A 188 9.78 -17.05 -11.20
CA LYS A 188 9.70 -17.45 -12.60
C LYS A 188 8.44 -18.26 -12.85
N ILE A 189 7.77 -17.94 -13.96
CA ILE A 189 6.55 -18.63 -14.39
C ILE A 189 6.82 -19.17 -15.79
N ASN A 190 6.54 -20.45 -16.02
CA ASN A 190 6.64 -21.05 -17.34
C ASN A 190 5.39 -20.76 -18.19
N ARG A 191 5.40 -21.18 -19.46
CA ARG A 191 4.28 -20.95 -20.39
C ARG A 191 2.95 -21.52 -19.90
N GLU A 192 3.00 -22.63 -19.16
CA GLU A 192 1.86 -23.32 -18.57
C GLU A 192 1.42 -22.73 -17.22
N GLY A 193 1.88 -21.54 -16.84
CA GLY A 193 1.43 -20.85 -15.62
C GLY A 193 1.95 -21.48 -14.31
N LYS A 194 2.95 -22.36 -14.38
CA LYS A 194 3.58 -22.99 -13.21
C LYS A 194 4.74 -22.16 -12.70
N LEU A 195 4.82 -22.01 -11.37
CA LEU A 195 5.97 -21.41 -10.71
C LEU A 195 7.18 -22.36 -10.77
N THR A 196 8.25 -21.92 -11.41
CA THR A 196 9.50 -22.70 -11.56
C THR A 196 10.60 -22.23 -10.60
N LEU A 197 10.49 -21.00 -10.07
CA LEU A 197 11.39 -20.42 -9.07
C LEU A 197 10.60 -19.44 -8.19
N CYS A 198 10.92 -19.39 -6.90
CA CYS A 198 10.47 -18.34 -6.00
C CYS A 198 11.46 -18.15 -4.85
N GLU A 199 12.22 -17.05 -4.88
CA GLU A 199 13.28 -16.75 -3.91
C GLU A 199 13.28 -15.29 -3.47
N ILE A 200 13.79 -15.04 -2.26
CA ILE A 200 14.03 -13.67 -1.77
C ILE A 200 15.36 -13.19 -2.37
N LYS A 201 15.27 -12.22 -3.28
CA LYS A 201 16.45 -11.63 -3.92
C LYS A 201 17.08 -10.50 -3.10
N GLN A 202 16.24 -9.78 -2.37
CA GLN A 202 16.65 -8.77 -1.39
C GLN A 202 15.77 -8.97 -0.15
N SER A 203 16.39 -9.25 1.00
CA SER A 203 15.68 -9.35 2.28
C SER A 203 15.27 -7.96 2.76
N SER A 204 14.12 -7.90 3.42
CA SER A 204 13.65 -6.70 4.11
C SER A 204 14.38 -6.44 5.44
N GLY A 205 15.24 -7.36 5.88
CA GLY A 205 15.77 -7.37 7.25
C GLY A 205 14.78 -7.89 8.30
N ASN A 206 13.58 -8.32 7.89
CA ASN A 206 12.57 -8.92 8.76
C ASN A 206 12.04 -10.23 8.14
N LYS A 207 12.20 -11.34 8.87
CA LYS A 207 11.82 -12.68 8.39
C LYS A 207 10.33 -12.83 8.14
N GLU A 208 9.48 -12.21 8.96
CA GLU A 208 8.02 -12.27 8.79
C GLU A 208 7.59 -11.53 7.52
N ASN A 209 8.20 -10.39 7.22
CA ASN A 209 7.97 -9.66 5.97
C ASN A 209 8.45 -10.45 4.75
N ASP A 210 9.66 -11.00 4.80
CA ASP A 210 10.19 -11.84 3.72
C ASP A 210 9.31 -13.07 3.47
N ASN A 211 8.86 -13.75 4.54
CA ASN A 211 7.96 -14.90 4.44
C ASN A 211 6.61 -14.49 3.82
N SER A 212 6.00 -13.41 4.32
CA SER A 212 4.75 -12.86 3.80
C SER A 212 4.83 -12.52 2.31
N ALA A 213 5.91 -11.87 1.87
CA ALA A 213 6.15 -11.54 0.47
C ALA A 213 6.28 -12.80 -0.42
N ARG A 214 7.06 -13.80 0.04
CA ARG A 214 7.23 -15.08 -0.66
C ARG A 214 5.93 -15.88 -0.73
N GLU A 215 5.16 -15.91 0.35
CA GLU A 215 3.88 -16.60 0.43
C GLU A 215 2.83 -15.97 -0.48
N ALA A 216 2.84 -14.64 -0.65
CA ALA A 216 1.95 -13.97 -1.60
C ALA A 216 2.10 -14.52 -3.03
N VAL A 217 3.34 -14.75 -3.46
CA VAL A 217 3.63 -15.35 -4.77
C VAL A 217 3.15 -16.80 -4.81
N LYS A 218 3.54 -17.62 -3.83
CA LYS A 218 3.19 -19.05 -3.78
C LYS A 218 1.68 -19.30 -3.71
N ASN A 219 0.96 -18.51 -2.92
CA ASN A 219 -0.50 -18.62 -2.76
C ASN A 219 -1.28 -18.15 -3.99
N THR A 220 -0.59 -17.58 -5.00
CA THR A 220 -1.21 -17.20 -6.27
C THR A 220 -1.19 -18.35 -7.28
N GLU A 221 -0.47 -19.44 -7.02
CA GLU A 221 -0.50 -20.61 -7.91
C GLU A 221 -1.87 -21.30 -7.94
N PRO A 222 -2.30 -21.82 -9.11
CA PRO A 222 -1.63 -21.71 -10.42
C PRO A 222 -1.86 -20.33 -11.09
N PHE A 223 -0.86 -19.86 -11.85
CA PHE A 223 -1.02 -18.67 -12.69
C PHE A 223 -1.74 -19.01 -14.01
N GLU A 224 -2.28 -18.01 -14.71
CA GLU A 224 -2.76 -18.23 -16.07
C GLU A 224 -1.65 -18.73 -17.00
N HIS A 225 -2.03 -19.47 -18.05
CA HIS A 225 -1.11 -19.74 -19.15
C HIS A 225 -0.74 -18.43 -19.87
N PHE A 226 0.42 -18.41 -20.53
CA PHE A 226 0.78 -17.27 -21.35
C PHE A 226 -0.25 -17.06 -22.47
N PRO A 227 -0.50 -15.81 -22.90
CA PRO A 227 -1.39 -15.51 -24.00
C PRO A 227 -1.03 -16.31 -25.25
N ASP A 228 -2.03 -16.76 -26.01
CA ASP A 228 -1.82 -17.47 -27.27
C ASP A 228 -1.08 -16.60 -28.31
N THR A 229 -1.19 -15.28 -28.17
CA THR A 229 -0.48 -14.28 -28.98
C THR A 229 1.00 -14.16 -28.64
N ALA A 230 1.44 -14.64 -27.48
CA ALA A 230 2.85 -14.67 -27.12
C ALA A 230 3.58 -15.75 -27.92
N ALA A 231 4.68 -15.36 -28.57
CA ALA A 231 5.47 -16.26 -29.41
C ALA A 231 5.88 -17.54 -28.65
N LYS A 232 5.88 -18.68 -29.36
CA LYS A 232 6.11 -20.00 -28.77
C LYS A 232 7.54 -20.21 -28.25
N ASP A 233 8.49 -19.35 -28.65
CA ASP A 233 9.86 -19.36 -28.15
C ASP A 233 9.99 -18.82 -26.71
N LEU A 234 8.98 -18.08 -26.22
CA LEU A 234 8.91 -17.66 -24.82
C LEU A 234 8.47 -18.85 -23.93
N LYS A 235 9.46 -19.47 -23.28
CA LYS A 235 9.25 -20.62 -22.38
C LYS A 235 8.98 -20.22 -20.94
N GLU A 236 9.53 -19.09 -20.49
CA GLU A 236 9.50 -18.65 -19.10
C GLU A 236 9.66 -17.12 -19.03
N ILE A 237 9.03 -16.51 -18.03
CA ILE A 237 9.31 -15.13 -17.62
C ILE A 237 9.94 -15.11 -16.23
N ASN A 238 10.86 -14.18 -16.04
CA ASN A 238 11.49 -13.87 -14.76
C ASN A 238 11.02 -12.48 -14.30
N ILE A 239 10.47 -12.41 -13.09
CA ILE A 239 9.87 -11.22 -12.49
C ILE A 239 10.55 -10.96 -11.16
N LEU A 240 10.89 -9.69 -10.91
CA LEU A 240 11.36 -9.21 -9.62
C LEU A 240 10.31 -8.26 -9.07
N MET A 241 9.55 -8.71 -8.07
CA MET A 241 8.47 -7.91 -7.47
C MET A 241 8.92 -7.35 -6.12
N THR A 242 8.61 -6.07 -5.90
CA THR A 242 8.92 -5.35 -4.64
C THR A 242 7.72 -5.38 -3.70
N PHE A 243 7.97 -5.80 -2.47
CA PHE A 243 7.03 -5.81 -1.35
C PHE A 243 7.56 -4.84 -0.29
N ASP A 244 6.97 -3.66 -0.26
CA ASP A 244 7.35 -2.58 0.64
C ASP A 244 6.38 -2.53 1.81
N TYR A 245 6.84 -2.98 2.98
CA TYR A 245 6.07 -2.88 4.21
C TYR A 245 6.63 -1.75 5.06
N TYR A 246 5.82 -0.71 5.24
CA TYR A 246 6.23 0.44 6.03
C TYR A 246 5.53 0.47 7.37
N VAL A 247 6.32 0.75 8.41
CA VAL A 247 5.84 0.98 9.77
C VAL A 247 6.25 2.39 10.15
N LEU A 248 5.26 3.22 10.48
CA LEU A 248 5.49 4.56 11.00
C LEU A 248 5.72 4.48 12.50
N ASP A 249 6.87 4.97 12.94
CA ASP A 249 7.19 5.12 14.36
C ASP A 249 6.69 6.46 14.88
N VAL A 250 5.53 6.44 15.54
CA VAL A 250 4.89 7.64 16.12
C VAL A 250 5.37 7.95 17.53
N ASN A 251 6.33 7.18 18.07
CA ASN A 251 6.80 7.36 19.44
C ASN A 251 7.90 8.41 19.58
N LYS A 252 8.45 8.89 18.46
CA LYS A 252 9.51 9.90 18.45
C LYS A 252 8.89 11.28 18.66
N LYS A 253 9.28 11.90 19.77
CA LYS A 253 9.09 13.33 20.04
C LYS A 253 10.11 14.15 19.25
#